data_AF-A0AA95K2X0-F1
#
_entry.id   AF-A0AA95K2X0-F1
#
_cell.length_a   1.000
_cell.length_b   1.000
_cell.length_c   1.000
_cell.angle_alpha   90.00
_cell.angle_beta   90.00
_cell.angle_gamma   90.00
#
_symmetry.space_group_name_H-M   'P 1'
#
loop_
_entity.id
_entity.type
_entity.pdbx_description
1 polymer ?
#
loop_
_entity_poly.entity_id
_entity_poly.type
_entity_poly.pdbx_seq_one_letter_code
_entity_poly.pdbx_strand_id
1 'polypeptide(L)'
;MFHQRDIIRRRIEEVRYFRNRVSHNESTWRLSDVGEKEDIISLLTTRLDKMMELLFWISPKFQRYVKDIGIEARIRQVLHITELERYMHIYENIEISDIDALLVLTKRVNETNIRSHFNVSGENGILMPHNTHLIQ
;
A
#
# COMPACT_ATOMS: atom_id res chain seq x y z
N MET A 1 15.79 -8.23 33.33
CA MET A 1 16.80 -7.64 32.40
C MET A 1 16.95 -8.43 31.10
N PHE A 2 17.04 -9.76 31.12
CA PHE A 2 17.13 -10.60 29.89
C PHE A 2 15.93 -10.46 28.92
N HIS A 3 14.71 -10.41 29.46
CA HIS A 3 13.49 -10.30 28.64
C HIS A 3 13.43 -9.04 27.76
N GLN A 4 13.81 -7.87 28.29
CA GLN A 4 13.82 -6.63 27.51
C GLN A 4 14.85 -6.67 26.37
N ARG A 5 16.04 -7.21 26.64
CA ARG A 5 17.09 -7.36 25.63
C ARG A 5 16.67 -8.30 24.51
N ASP A 6 15.98 -9.39 24.87
CA ASP A 6 15.48 -10.35 23.88
C ASP A 6 14.33 -9.77 23.04
N ILE A 7 13.43 -8.98 23.64
CA ILE A 7 12.36 -8.27 22.91
C ILE A 7 12.97 -7.28 21.91
N ILE A 8 13.95 -6.48 22.34
CA ILE A 8 14.64 -5.53 21.44
C ILE A 8 15.35 -6.27 20.31
N ARG A 9 16.06 -7.37 20.62
CA ARG A 9 16.74 -8.20 19.60
C ARG A 9 15.76 -8.71 18.55
N ARG A 10 14.66 -9.34 18.98
CA ARG A 10 13.61 -9.85 18.09
C ARG A 10 13.04 -8.75 17.20
N ARG A 11 12.79 -7.56 17.77
CA ARG A 11 12.28 -6.41 17.02
C ARG A 11 13.29 -5.91 15.97
N ILE A 12 14.57 -5.86 16.29
CA ILE A 12 15.63 -5.52 15.33
C ILE A 12 15.67 -6.54 14.19
N GLU A 13 15.56 -7.84 14.50
CA GLU A 13 15.53 -8.91 13.51
C GLU A 13 14.30 -8.80 12.58
N GLU A 14 13.11 -8.53 13.12
CA GLU A 14 11.89 -8.26 12.34
C GLU A 14 12.09 -7.11 11.33
N VAL A 15 12.66 -5.98 11.78
CA VAL A 15 12.91 -4.81 10.92
C VAL A 15 13.97 -5.11 9.86
N ARG A 16 15.04 -5.83 10.22
CA ARG A 16 16.07 -6.24 9.26
C ARG A 16 15.53 -7.18 8.19
N TYR A 17 14.71 -8.15 8.57
CA TYR A 17 14.08 -9.08 7.63
C TYR A 17 13.14 -8.32 6.68
N PHE A 18 12.31 -7.42 7.21
CA PHE A 18 11.45 -6.57 6.39
C PHE A 18 12.25 -5.75 5.36
N ARG A 19 13.29 -5.03 5.82
CA ARG A 19 14.18 -4.25 4.95
C ARG A 19 14.80 -5.11 3.85
N ASN A 20 15.24 -6.32 4.18
CA ASN A 20 15.82 -7.24 3.20
C ASN A 20 14.83 -7.59 2.09
N ARG A 21 13.56 -7.89 2.41
CA ARG A 21 12.56 -8.18 1.38
C ARG A 21 12.35 -6.99 0.45
N VAL A 22 12.22 -5.79 1.04
CA VAL A 22 12.09 -4.54 0.28
C VAL A 22 13.29 -4.33 -0.67
N SER A 23 14.52 -4.53 -0.21
CA SER A 23 15.71 -4.34 -1.05
C SER A 23 15.85 -5.35 -2.19
N HIS A 24 15.20 -6.51 -2.09
CA HIS A 24 15.18 -7.53 -3.14
C HIS A 24 13.91 -7.49 -4.00
N ASN A 25 13.08 -6.44 -3.86
CA ASN A 25 11.77 -6.33 -4.53
C ASN A 25 10.85 -7.53 -4.29
N GLU A 26 11.01 -8.20 -3.15
CA GLU A 26 10.08 -9.24 -2.74
C GLU A 26 8.81 -8.60 -2.16
N SER A 27 7.67 -9.30 -2.30
CA SER A 27 6.45 -8.89 -1.59
C SER A 27 6.76 -8.70 -0.11
N THR A 28 6.17 -7.71 0.55
CA THR A 28 6.43 -7.50 1.97
C THR A 28 5.51 -8.32 2.86
N TRP A 29 4.42 -8.87 2.34
CA TRP A 29 3.52 -9.80 3.01
C TRP A 29 3.67 -11.21 2.42
N ARG A 30 3.02 -12.21 3.02
CA ARG A 30 2.86 -13.54 2.42
C ARG A 30 1.39 -13.70 2.03
N LEU A 31 1.12 -14.47 0.98
CA LEU A 31 -0.26 -14.75 0.54
C LEU A 31 -1.08 -15.49 1.62
N SER A 32 -0.42 -16.25 2.50
CA SER A 32 -1.06 -16.91 3.65
C SER A 32 -1.49 -15.96 4.75
N ASP A 33 -0.90 -14.77 4.81
CA ASP A 33 -1.05 -13.82 5.92
C ASP A 33 -2.14 -12.76 5.60
N VAL A 34 -2.77 -12.86 4.43
CA VAL A 34 -3.62 -11.82 3.84
C VAL A 34 -4.80 -12.49 3.15
N GLY A 35 -6.01 -12.30 3.67
CA GLY A 35 -7.25 -12.74 3.02
C GLY A 35 -7.84 -11.63 2.13
N GLU A 36 -7.81 -10.40 2.62
CA GLU A 36 -8.35 -9.22 1.96
C GLU A 36 -7.31 -8.08 1.85
N LYS A 37 -7.57 -7.06 1.03
CA LYS A 37 -6.61 -5.94 0.85
C LYS A 37 -6.42 -5.16 2.15
N GLU A 38 -7.45 -5.10 2.97
CA GLU A 38 -7.49 -4.49 4.29
C GLU A 38 -6.49 -5.15 5.24
N ASP A 39 -6.28 -6.47 5.12
CA ASP A 39 -5.28 -7.19 5.91
C ASP A 39 -3.85 -6.73 5.56
N ILE A 40 -3.59 -6.38 4.29
CA ILE A 40 -2.30 -5.82 3.87
C ILE A 40 -2.06 -4.50 4.59
N ILE A 41 -3.05 -3.60 4.58
CA ILE A 41 -2.96 -2.29 5.23
C ILE A 41 -2.75 -2.45 6.75
N SER A 42 -3.52 -3.33 7.38
CA SER A 42 -3.42 -3.64 8.81
C SER A 42 -2.04 -4.20 9.19
N LEU A 43 -1.53 -5.15 8.40
CA LEU A 43 -0.21 -5.75 8.61
C LEU A 43 0.92 -4.74 8.49
N LEU A 44 0.89 -3.90 7.44
CA LEU A 44 1.91 -2.88 7.22
C LEU A 44 1.86 -1.76 8.28
N THR A 45 0.65 -1.37 8.71
CA THR A 45 0.44 -0.41 9.80
C THR A 45 1.03 -0.95 11.11
N THR A 46 0.72 -2.21 11.45
CA THR A 46 1.29 -2.87 12.63
C THR A 46 2.82 -2.90 12.58
N ARG A 47 3.41 -3.09 11.40
CA ARG A 47 4.88 -3.06 11.24
C ARG A 47 5.46 -1.67 11.41
N LEU A 48 4.79 -0.63 10.90
CA LEU A 48 5.18 0.76 11.15
C LEU A 48 5.16 1.06 12.65
N ASP A 49 4.10 0.66 13.37
CA ASP A 49 3.99 0.88 14.81
C ASP A 49 5.13 0.20 15.57
N LYS A 50 5.46 -1.04 15.20
CA LYS A 50 6.61 -1.79 15.75
C LYS A 50 7.95 -1.09 15.47
N MET A 51 8.13 -0.48 14.31
CA MET A 51 9.33 0.30 13.99
C MET A 51 9.40 1.59 14.82
N MET A 52 8.26 2.29 14.98
CA MET A 52 8.19 3.49 15.80
C MET A 52 8.42 3.20 17.28
N GLU A 53 7.96 2.05 17.78
CA GLU A 53 8.25 1.54 19.12
C GLU A 53 9.75 1.24 19.29
N LEU A 54 10.38 0.55 18.33
CA LEU A 54 11.81 0.29 18.36
C LEU A 54 12.61 1.61 18.36
N LEU A 55 12.18 2.58 17.55
CA LEU A 55 12.81 3.88 17.47
C LEU A 55 12.76 4.62 18.81
N PHE A 56 11.64 4.51 19.53
CA PHE A 56 11.50 5.04 20.89
C PHE A 56 12.46 4.38 21.88
N TRP A 57 12.60 3.05 21.83
CA TRP A 57 13.54 2.34 22.70
C TRP A 57 15.00 2.71 22.44
N ILE A 58 15.36 2.99 21.18
CA ILE A 58 16.71 3.42 20.81
C ILE A 58 16.94 4.89 21.20
N SER A 59 16.02 5.78 20.83
CA SER A 59 16.11 7.21 21.11
C SER A 59 14.74 7.88 21.02
N PRO A 60 14.14 8.25 22.17
CA PRO A 60 12.89 9.01 22.17
C PRO A 60 12.98 10.35 21.42
N LYS A 61 14.16 10.99 21.44
CA LYS A 61 14.41 12.23 20.68
C LYS A 61 14.35 11.98 19.18
N PHE A 62 14.89 10.86 18.71
CA PHE A 62 14.86 10.54 17.29
C PHE A 62 13.45 10.15 16.82
N GLN A 63 12.69 9.42 17.64
CA GLN A 63 11.27 9.16 17.35
C GLN A 63 10.48 10.47 17.24
N ARG A 64 10.72 11.43 18.16
CA ARG A 64 10.08 12.74 18.09
C ARG A 64 10.47 13.48 16.82
N TYR A 65 11.75 13.52 16.46
CA TYR A 65 12.19 14.12 15.21
C TYR A 65 11.46 13.54 13.99
N VAL A 66 11.37 12.20 13.86
CA VAL A 66 10.65 11.53 12.76
C VAL A 66 9.18 11.94 12.68
N LYS A 67 8.52 12.15 13.83
CA LYS A 67 7.15 12.66 13.91
C LYS A 67 7.07 14.13 13.50
N ASP A 68 7.95 14.97 14.01
CA ASP A 68 7.97 16.41 13.77
C ASP A 68 8.18 16.75 12.29
N ILE A 69 9.03 15.98 11.59
CA ILE A 69 9.24 16.14 10.14
C ILE A 69 8.17 15.45 9.28
N GLY A 70 7.16 14.83 9.89
CA GLY A 70 6.00 14.26 9.20
C GLY A 70 6.23 12.92 8.49
N ILE A 71 7.35 12.22 8.73
CA ILE A 71 7.62 10.92 8.08
C ILE A 71 6.54 9.90 8.45
N GLU A 72 6.22 9.76 9.74
CA GLU A 72 5.20 8.79 10.18
C GLU A 72 3.84 9.11 9.54
N ALA A 73 3.44 10.39 9.56
CA ALA A 73 2.19 10.84 8.97
C ALA A 73 2.14 10.53 7.47
N ARG A 74 3.23 10.78 6.73
CA ARG A 74 3.31 10.50 5.30
C ARG A 74 3.24 9.00 5.00
N ILE A 75 3.91 8.15 5.79
CA ILE A 75 3.81 6.70 5.61
C ILE A 75 2.37 6.25 5.87
N ARG A 76 1.73 6.73 6.94
CA ARG A 76 0.32 6.39 7.23
C ARG A 76 -0.64 6.80 6.12
N GLN A 77 -0.42 7.95 5.48
CA GLN A 77 -1.20 8.37 4.31
C GLN A 77 -1.07 7.39 3.14
N VAL A 78 0.14 6.85 2.90
CA VAL A 78 0.40 5.88 1.83
C VAL A 78 -0.15 4.49 2.21
N LEU A 79 -0.19 4.16 3.50
CA LEU A 79 -0.85 2.96 4.03
C LEU A 79 -2.38 3.13 4.09
N HIS A 80 -2.97 3.50 2.96
CA HIS A 80 -4.41 3.62 2.80
C HIS A 80 -4.90 2.72 1.66
N ILE A 81 -6.11 2.18 1.79
CA ILE A 81 -6.68 1.26 0.81
C ILE A 81 -6.75 1.89 -0.58
N THR A 82 -7.14 3.16 -0.67
CA THR A 82 -7.23 3.89 -1.94
C THR A 82 -5.87 4.00 -2.64
N GLU A 83 -4.78 4.19 -1.88
CA GLU A 83 -3.44 4.24 -2.45
C GLU A 83 -3.01 2.85 -2.93
N LEU A 84 -3.25 1.81 -2.13
CA LEU A 84 -2.99 0.43 -2.55
C LEU A 84 -3.73 0.10 -3.85
N GLU A 85 -5.02 0.43 -3.96
CA GLU A 85 -5.82 0.20 -5.17
C GLU A 85 -5.30 0.99 -6.37
N ARG A 86 -4.90 2.24 -6.15
CA ARG A 86 -4.29 3.08 -7.17
C ARG A 86 -3.01 2.46 -7.73
N TYR A 87 -2.14 1.93 -6.87
CA TYR A 87 -0.89 1.29 -7.26
C TYR A 87 -1.05 -0.14 -7.79
N MET A 88 -2.08 -0.87 -7.33
CA MET A 88 -2.34 -2.23 -7.80
C MET A 88 -2.94 -2.29 -9.20
N HIS A 89 -3.36 -1.15 -9.79
CA HIS A 89 -3.95 -1.05 -11.13
C HIS A 89 -4.80 -2.27 -11.45
N ILE A 90 -6.03 -2.29 -10.94
CA ILE A 90 -6.95 -3.41 -11.09
C ILE A 90 -6.94 -3.89 -12.55
N TYR A 91 -6.23 -4.99 -12.81
CA TYR A 91 -6.14 -5.70 -14.09
C TYR A 91 -7.44 -6.48 -14.30
N GLU A 92 -8.59 -5.86 -14.05
CA GLU A 92 -9.86 -6.39 -14.50
C GLU A 92 -9.88 -6.19 -16.01
N ASN A 93 -9.77 -7.28 -16.77
CA ASN A 93 -10.10 -7.30 -18.19
C ASN A 93 -11.62 -7.40 -18.29
N ILE A 94 -12.27 -6.26 -18.45
CA ILE A 94 -13.72 -6.19 -18.58
C ILE A 94 -14.09 -6.37 -20.05
N GLU A 95 -14.90 -7.38 -20.34
CA GLU A 95 -15.45 -7.56 -21.67
C GLU A 95 -16.56 -6.54 -21.91
N ILE A 96 -16.44 -5.77 -22.98
CA ILE A 96 -17.38 -4.71 -23.34
C ILE A 96 -18.09 -5.11 -24.63
N SER A 97 -19.38 -5.40 -24.51
CA SER A 97 -20.26 -5.77 -25.62
C SER A 97 -20.76 -4.58 -26.43
N ASP A 98 -20.87 -3.41 -25.80
CA ASP A 98 -21.52 -2.24 -26.36
C ASP A 98 -20.97 -0.92 -25.77
N ILE A 99 -21.36 0.19 -26.40
CA ILE A 99 -20.91 1.52 -26.01
C ILE A 99 -21.46 1.97 -24.65
N ASP A 100 -22.62 1.47 -24.23
CA ASP A 100 -23.23 1.83 -22.95
C ASP A 100 -22.42 1.23 -21.80
N ALA A 101 -21.96 -0.02 -21.93
CA ALA A 101 -21.02 -0.64 -21.00
C ALA A 101 -19.70 0.15 -20.90
N LEU A 102 -19.21 0.69 -22.01
CA LEU A 102 -18.03 1.57 -22.03
C LEU A 102 -18.27 2.89 -21.29
N LEU A 103 -19.44 3.50 -21.45
CA LEU A 103 -19.81 4.72 -20.72
C LEU A 103 -19.92 4.47 -19.21
N VAL A 104 -20.51 3.34 -18.81
CA VAL A 104 -20.59 2.92 -17.41
C VAL A 104 -19.19 2.72 -16.83
N LEU A 105 -18.32 2.02 -17.55
CA LEU A 105 -16.93 1.83 -17.11
C LEU A 105 -16.19 3.16 -17.02
N THR A 106 -16.37 4.06 -17.98
CA THR A 106 -15.75 5.40 -17.98
C THR A 106 -16.21 6.21 -16.78
N LYS A 107 -17.50 6.18 -16.44
CA LYS A 107 -18.03 6.85 -15.25
C LYS A 107 -17.43 6.28 -13.98
N ARG A 108 -17.41 4.94 -13.85
CA ARG A 108 -16.79 4.23 -12.71
C ARG A 108 -15.31 4.61 -12.56
N VAL A 109 -14.54 4.53 -13.64
CA VAL A 109 -13.10 4.87 -13.70
C VAL A 109 -12.85 6.27 -13.16
N ASN A 110 -13.66 7.25 -13.56
CA ASN A 110 -13.54 8.61 -13.04
C ASN A 110 -13.97 8.72 -11.57
N GLU A 111 -15.11 8.15 -11.17
CA GLU A 111 -15.62 8.25 -9.79
C GLU A 111 -14.69 7.59 -8.76
N THR A 112 -14.08 6.45 -9.11
CA THR A 112 -13.19 5.70 -8.22
C THR A 112 -11.72 5.99 -8.44
N ASN A 113 -11.37 6.82 -9.43
CA ASN A 113 -10.00 7.15 -9.80
C ASN A 113 -9.12 5.91 -10.07
N ILE A 114 -9.71 4.88 -10.69
CA ILE A 114 -9.02 3.63 -11.04
C ILE A 114 -8.68 3.59 -12.52
N ARG A 115 -7.60 2.90 -12.88
CA ARG A 115 -7.34 2.51 -14.27
C ARG A 115 -7.99 1.16 -14.53
N SER A 116 -8.57 0.95 -15.70
CA SER A 116 -9.18 -0.33 -16.07
C SER A 116 -8.77 -0.74 -17.47
N HIS A 117 -8.52 -2.04 -17.63
CA HIS A 117 -8.35 -2.66 -18.93
C HIS A 117 -9.72 -3.14 -19.42
N PHE A 118 -9.94 -3.12 -20.72
CA PHE A 118 -11.17 -3.65 -21.29
C PHE A 118 -10.88 -4.30 -22.63
N ASN A 119 -11.75 -5.23 -23.02
CA ASN A 119 -11.68 -5.90 -24.31
C ASN A 119 -12.96 -5.60 -25.09
N VAL A 120 -12.81 -5.21 -26.36
CA VAL A 120 -13.92 -5.08 -27.32
C VAL A 120 -13.60 -5.98 -28.50
N SER A 121 -14.34 -7.07 -28.67
CA SER A 121 -14.21 -7.97 -29.82
C SER A 121 -12.79 -8.48 -30.08
N GLY A 122 -12.02 -8.73 -29.02
CA GLY A 122 -10.63 -9.19 -29.10
C GLY A 122 -9.58 -8.08 -28.99
N GLU A 123 -9.96 -6.81 -29.13
CA GLU A 123 -9.04 -5.68 -29.01
C GLU A 123 -8.97 -5.17 -27.57
N ASN A 124 -7.76 -5.01 -27.05
CA ASN A 124 -7.54 -4.53 -25.68
C ASN A 124 -7.38 -3.01 -25.65
N GLY A 125 -8.15 -2.37 -24.78
CA GLY A 125 -8.07 -0.94 -24.49
C GLY A 125 -7.74 -0.66 -23.02
N ILE A 126 -7.33 0.58 -22.74
CA ILE A 126 -7.11 1.08 -21.38
C ILE A 126 -7.94 2.34 -21.19
N LEU A 127 -8.69 2.39 -20.10
CA LEU A 127 -9.35 3.60 -19.62
C LEU A 127 -8.60 4.17 -18.41
N MET A 128 -8.36 5.48 -18.46
CA MET A 128 -7.70 6.21 -17.40
C MET A 128 -8.61 7.36 -16.92
N PRO A 129 -8.64 7.64 -15.61
CA PRO A 129 -9.44 8.73 -15.06
C PRO A 129 -8.91 10.08 -15.52
N HIS A 130 -9.80 10.94 -16.04
CA HIS A 130 -9.45 12.29 -16.51
C HIS A 130 -9.55 13.35 -15.40
N ASN A 131 -9.96 12.96 -14.20
CA ASN A 131 -10.09 13.82 -13.02
C ASN A 131 -8.91 13.69 -12.04
N THR A 132 -7.84 13.00 -12.44
CA THR A 132 -6.64 12.90 -11.61
C THR A 132 -5.93 14.26 -11.61
N HIS A 133 -6.28 15.14 -10.69
CA HIS A 133 -5.43 16.28 -10.39
C HIS A 133 -4.10 15.75 -9.85
N LEU A 134 -2.99 16.05 -10.53
CA LEU A 134 -1.68 15.95 -9.92
C LEU A 134 -1.76 16.76 -8.63
N ILE A 135 -1.65 16.09 -7.49
CA ILE A 135 -1.50 16.75 -6.20
C ILE A 135 -0.21 17.58 -6.33
N GLN A 136 -0.38 18.89 -6.57
CA GLN A 136 0.69 19.89 -6.55
C GLN A 136 1.03 20.22 -5.10
#